data_AF-A0A1S1J4N7-F1
#
_entry.id   AF-A0A1S1J4N7-F1
#
_cell.length_a   1.000
_cell.length_b   1.000
_cell.length_c   1.000
_cell.angle_alpha   90.00
_cell.angle_beta   90.00
_cell.angle_gamma   90.00
#
_symmetry.space_group_name_H-M   'P 1'
#
loop_
_entity.id
_entity.type
_entity.pdbx_description
1 polymer ?
#
loop_
_entity_poly.entity_id
_entity_poly.type
_entity_poly.pdbx_seq_one_letter_code
_entity_poly.pdbx_strand_id
1 'polypeptide(L)'
;MKEKLAIVMLLTLFSIRVSAQSEKLYQTDKVSDKYAYVDVMKTYERVAAKGYKSVDLFQKLGNSSYAKCNLDKAAKWYRELFALTTDLEPEYYYRYAESLRSISLYQEADALIEKLKTKVPVKKKA
;
A
#
# COMPACT_ATOMS: atom_id res chain seq x y z
N MET A 1 -4.09 -17.12 -67.37
CA MET A 1 -4.26 -16.46 -66.04
C MET A 1 -3.87 -17.37 -64.88
N LYS A 2 -4.04 -18.70 -64.98
CA LYS A 2 -3.63 -19.67 -63.94
C LYS A 2 -2.11 -19.80 -63.76
N GLU A 3 -1.35 -19.81 -64.86
CA GLU A 3 0.13 -19.84 -64.84
C GLU A 3 0.76 -18.66 -64.08
N LYS A 4 0.20 -17.44 -64.26
CA LYS A 4 0.67 -16.22 -63.57
C LYS A 4 0.25 -16.19 -62.09
N LEU A 5 -0.87 -16.82 -61.74
CA LEU A 5 -1.31 -17.00 -60.34
C LEU A 5 -0.41 -18.00 -59.60
N ALA A 6 0.06 -19.06 -60.27
CA ALA A 6 0.97 -20.04 -59.68
C ALA A 6 2.33 -19.44 -59.31
N ILE A 7 2.86 -18.53 -60.14
CA ILE A 7 4.13 -17.83 -59.88
C ILE A 7 4.00 -16.86 -58.68
N VAL A 8 2.86 -16.18 -58.55
CA VAL A 8 2.57 -15.29 -57.41
C VAL A 8 2.39 -16.08 -56.11
N MET A 9 1.86 -17.30 -56.17
CA MET A 9 1.68 -18.18 -55.01
C MET A 9 3.00 -18.84 -54.54
N LEU A 10 3.99 -19.00 -55.43
CA LEU A 10 5.31 -19.53 -55.08
C LEU A 10 6.22 -18.47 -54.41
N LEU A 11 6.02 -17.19 -54.75
CA LEU A 11 6.80 -16.07 -54.21
C LEU A 11 6.46 -15.72 -52.75
N THR A 12 5.30 -16.12 -52.23
CA THR A 12 4.89 -15.82 -50.85
C THR A 12 5.37 -16.85 -49.82
N LEU A 13 5.88 -18.00 -50.26
CA LEU A 13 6.38 -19.06 -49.37
C LEU A 13 7.78 -18.79 -48.80
N PHE A 14 8.49 -17.77 -49.27
CA PHE A 14 9.84 -17.44 -48.79
C PHE A 14 9.85 -16.42 -47.62
N SER A 15 8.71 -15.86 -47.25
CA SER A 15 8.65 -14.73 -46.30
C SER A 15 8.51 -15.12 -44.83
N ILE A 16 8.53 -16.41 -44.49
CA ILE A 16 8.59 -16.83 -43.07
C ILE A 16 10.03 -17.19 -42.73
N ARG A 17 10.87 -16.16 -42.64
CA ARG A 17 12.05 -16.20 -41.77
C ARG A 17 11.68 -15.42 -40.52
N VAL A 18 11.22 -16.15 -39.50
CA VAL A 18 11.19 -15.64 -38.13
C VAL A 18 12.60 -15.20 -37.81
N SER A 19 12.79 -13.88 -37.72
CA SER A 19 13.97 -13.29 -37.11
C SER A 19 13.95 -13.64 -35.62
N ALA A 20 14.40 -14.85 -35.29
CA ALA A 20 15.01 -15.10 -34.00
C ALA A 20 16.39 -14.43 -34.05
N GLN A 21 16.42 -13.09 -34.09
CA GLN A 21 17.57 -12.38 -33.55
C GLN A 21 17.52 -12.68 -32.06
N SER A 22 18.21 -13.74 -31.66
CA SER A 22 18.62 -13.87 -30.28
C SER A 22 19.38 -12.58 -29.98
N GLU A 23 18.76 -11.64 -29.27
CA GLU A 23 19.53 -10.70 -28.50
C GLU A 23 20.43 -11.60 -27.66
N LYS A 24 21.73 -11.66 -28.02
CA LYS A 24 22.75 -11.94 -27.03
C LYS A 24 22.59 -10.80 -26.05
N LEU A 25 21.72 -11.04 -25.06
CA LEU A 25 21.64 -10.24 -23.87
C LEU A 25 23.03 -10.41 -23.28
N TYR A 26 23.92 -9.47 -23.59
CA TYR A 26 25.05 -9.22 -22.74
C TYR A 26 24.38 -8.85 -21.43
N GLN A 27 24.25 -9.85 -20.55
CA GLN A 27 24.26 -9.61 -19.12
C GLN A 27 25.62 -8.95 -18.87
N THR A 28 25.66 -7.65 -19.16
CA THR A 28 26.42 -6.77 -18.32
C THR A 28 25.86 -7.10 -16.95
N ASP A 29 26.68 -7.73 -16.13
CA ASP A 29 26.56 -7.65 -14.69
C ASP A 29 26.56 -6.16 -14.39
N LYS A 30 25.40 -5.51 -14.61
CA LYS A 30 25.10 -4.24 -14.02
C LYS A 30 25.12 -4.62 -12.56
N VAL A 31 26.29 -4.38 -11.96
CA VAL A 31 26.42 -3.72 -10.68
C VAL A 31 25.42 -2.56 -10.74
N SER A 32 24.14 -2.90 -10.62
CA SER A 32 23.10 -1.96 -10.30
C SER A 32 23.53 -1.58 -8.92
N ASP A 33 24.15 -0.41 -8.84
CA ASP A 33 24.48 0.28 -7.61
C ASP A 33 23.44 -0.13 -6.57
N LYS A 34 23.92 -0.84 -5.54
CA LYS A 34 23.10 -1.28 -4.43
C LYS A 34 22.63 -0.02 -3.68
N TYR A 35 21.70 0.72 -4.25
CA TYR A 35 20.81 1.55 -3.48
C TYR A 35 20.13 0.58 -2.54
N ALA A 36 20.58 0.55 -1.29
CA ALA A 36 19.90 -0.22 -0.26
C ALA A 36 18.46 0.30 -0.25
N TYR A 37 17.51 -0.53 -0.70
CA TYR A 37 16.11 -0.18 -0.63
C TYR A 37 15.77 -0.09 0.86
N VAL A 38 15.74 1.13 1.38
CA VAL A 38 15.39 1.37 2.78
C VAL A 38 13.87 1.35 2.84
N ASP A 39 13.33 0.28 3.41
CA ASP A 39 11.93 0.24 3.81
C ASP A 39 11.75 1.24 4.97
N VAL A 40 11.21 2.41 4.62
CA VAL A 40 11.00 3.52 5.54
C VAL A 40 10.09 3.11 6.70
N MET A 41 9.09 2.24 6.45
CA MET A 41 8.18 1.78 7.49
C MET A 41 8.89 0.86 8.47
N LYS A 42 9.73 -0.06 8.00
CA LYS A 42 10.58 -0.87 8.90
C LYS A 42 11.53 -0.01 9.73
N THR A 43 12.02 1.09 9.16
CA THR A 43 12.86 2.04 9.90
C THR A 43 12.06 2.73 11.00
N TYR A 44 10.85 3.20 10.70
CA TYR A 44 9.94 3.77 11.70
C TYR A 44 9.54 2.79 12.79
N GLU A 45 9.31 1.52 12.46
CA GLU A 45 9.02 0.48 13.45
C GLU A 45 10.19 0.27 14.40
N ARG A 46 11.43 0.29 13.88
CA ARG A 46 12.64 0.19 14.71
C ARG A 46 12.80 1.42 15.60
N VAL A 47 12.49 2.60 15.10
CA VAL A 47 12.50 3.85 15.88
C VAL A 47 11.47 3.78 17.01
N ALA A 48 10.23 3.38 16.71
CA ALA A 48 9.19 3.16 17.72
C ALA A 48 9.59 2.10 18.76
N ALA A 49 10.22 1.00 18.32
CA ALA A 49 10.70 -0.06 19.21
C ALA A 49 11.82 0.39 20.16
N LYS A 50 12.57 1.46 19.81
CA LYS A 50 13.54 2.11 20.69
C LYS A 50 12.89 3.07 21.69
N GLY A 51 11.57 3.17 21.72
CA GLY A 51 10.81 4.01 22.65
C GLY A 51 10.53 5.43 22.14
N TYR A 52 10.94 5.77 20.91
CA TYR A 52 10.58 7.06 20.33
C TYR A 52 9.08 7.10 20.02
N LYS A 53 8.42 8.14 20.51
CA LYS A 53 6.98 8.35 20.33
C LYS A 53 6.74 9.74 19.78
N SER A 54 5.97 9.83 18.71
CA SER A 54 5.47 11.10 18.18
C SER A 54 4.19 10.88 17.39
N VAL A 55 3.38 11.94 17.29
CA VAL A 55 2.14 11.93 16.51
C VAL A 55 2.42 11.56 15.05
N ASP A 56 3.40 12.21 14.42
CA ASP A 56 3.80 11.96 13.03
C ASP A 56 4.26 10.51 12.81
N LEU A 57 5.08 9.96 13.71
CA LEU A 57 5.56 8.58 13.62
C LEU A 57 4.40 7.58 13.63
N PHE A 58 3.49 7.71 14.60
CA PHE A 58 2.37 6.77 14.72
C PHE A 58 1.28 6.99 13.67
N GLN A 59 1.09 8.22 13.16
CA GLN A 59 0.27 8.46 11.98
C GLN A 59 0.83 7.73 10.76
N LYS A 60 2.13 7.86 10.47
CA LYS A 60 2.77 7.18 9.33
C LYS A 60 2.67 5.66 9.45
N LEU A 61 2.97 5.12 10.64
CA LEU A 61 2.90 3.68 10.89
C LEU A 61 1.47 3.12 10.83
N GLY A 62 0.50 3.80 11.44
CA GLY A 62 -0.91 3.43 11.41
C GLY A 62 -1.49 3.49 10.00
N ASN A 63 -1.29 4.61 9.30
CA ASN A 63 -1.78 4.82 7.94
C ASN A 63 -1.19 3.81 6.95
N SER A 64 0.12 3.54 7.04
CA SER A 64 0.75 2.55 6.16
C SER A 64 0.25 1.13 6.43
N SER A 65 0.07 0.77 7.70
CA SER A 65 -0.46 -0.55 8.08
C SER A 65 -1.90 -0.74 7.61
N TYR A 66 -2.74 0.28 7.80
CA TYR A 66 -4.13 0.31 7.35
C TYR A 66 -4.22 0.23 5.82
N ALA A 67 -3.42 1.00 5.09
CA ALA A 67 -3.38 0.97 3.62
C ALA A 67 -2.94 -0.40 3.05
N LYS A 68 -2.20 -1.19 3.83
CA LYS A 68 -1.79 -2.56 3.49
C LYS A 68 -2.78 -3.63 3.98
N CYS A 69 -3.95 -3.22 4.50
CA CYS A 69 -4.95 -4.08 5.13
C CYS A 69 -4.41 -4.90 6.31
N ASN A 70 -3.28 -4.50 6.90
CA ASN A 70 -2.74 -5.10 8.10
C ASN A 70 -3.36 -4.39 9.32
N LEU A 71 -4.62 -4.77 9.59
CA LEU A 71 -5.49 -4.07 10.53
C LEU A 71 -5.14 -4.36 12.00
N ASP A 72 -4.55 -5.51 12.30
CA ASP A 72 -3.99 -5.81 13.62
C ASP A 72 -2.84 -4.86 13.96
N LYS A 73 -1.92 -4.64 13.02
CA LYS A 73 -0.82 -3.69 13.20
C LYS A 73 -1.29 -2.24 13.17
N ALA A 74 -2.28 -1.93 12.33
CA ALA A 74 -2.91 -0.61 12.34
C ALA A 74 -3.54 -0.30 13.70
N ALA A 75 -4.29 -1.24 14.29
CA ALA A 75 -4.87 -1.09 15.63
C ALA A 75 -3.79 -0.81 16.67
N LYS A 76 -2.67 -1.53 16.64
CA LYS A 76 -1.52 -1.29 17.53
C LYS A 76 -1.00 0.15 17.42
N TRP A 77 -0.73 0.63 16.20
CA TRP A 77 -0.15 1.97 16.02
C TRP A 77 -1.13 3.09 16.29
N TYR A 78 -2.40 2.92 15.90
CA TYR A 78 -3.43 3.88 16.26
C TYR A 78 -3.65 3.94 17.76
N ARG A 79 -3.57 2.83 18.49
CA ARG A 79 -3.61 2.86 19.96
C ARG A 79 -2.52 3.76 20.55
N GLU A 80 -1.28 3.62 20.08
CA GLU A 80 -0.17 4.49 20.51
C GLU A 80 -0.40 5.95 20.10
N LEU A 81 -0.94 6.21 18.90
CA LEU A 81 -1.30 7.55 18.44
C LEU A 81 -2.35 8.20 19.36
N PHE A 82 -3.43 7.49 19.64
CA PHE A 82 -4.54 7.96 20.48
C PHE A 82 -4.14 8.12 21.96
N ALA A 83 -3.07 7.44 22.40
CA ALA A 83 -2.47 7.67 23.71
C ALA A 83 -1.68 8.99 23.78
N LEU A 84 -1.19 9.51 22.65
CA LEU A 84 -0.49 10.80 22.60
C LEU A 84 -1.45 11.98 22.41
N THR A 85 -2.47 11.81 21.58
CA THR A 85 -3.42 12.89 21.29
C THR A 85 -4.76 12.33 20.81
N THR A 86 -5.82 13.04 21.15
CA THR A 86 -7.17 12.84 20.58
C THR A 86 -7.56 14.01 19.69
N ASP A 87 -6.67 14.98 19.48
CA ASP A 87 -6.88 16.03 18.52
C ASP A 87 -6.48 15.58 17.11
N LEU A 88 -7.32 14.69 16.56
CA LEU A 88 -7.14 14.09 15.25
C LEU A 88 -8.40 14.30 14.41
N GLU A 89 -8.22 14.22 13.09
CA GLU A 89 -9.32 14.20 12.13
C GLU A 89 -10.26 13.01 12.37
N PRO A 90 -11.56 13.16 12.08
CA PRO A 90 -12.55 12.07 12.21
C PRO A 90 -12.12 10.76 11.56
N GLU A 91 -11.39 10.83 10.44
CA GLU A 91 -10.88 9.66 9.73
C GLU A 91 -10.03 8.73 10.61
N TYR A 92 -9.21 9.27 11.53
CA TYR A 92 -8.41 8.44 12.43
C TYR A 92 -9.27 7.66 13.42
N TYR A 93 -10.41 8.22 13.85
CA TYR A 93 -11.35 7.51 14.70
C TYR A 93 -12.01 6.35 13.95
N TYR A 94 -12.44 6.57 12.71
CA TYR A 94 -13.03 5.53 11.89
C TYR A 94 -12.03 4.41 11.58
N ARG A 95 -10.83 4.75 11.08
CA ARG A 95 -9.79 3.77 10.76
C ARG A 95 -9.37 2.96 11.97
N TYR A 96 -9.25 3.60 13.14
CA TYR A 96 -8.92 2.87 14.37
C TYR A 96 -10.07 1.98 14.83
N ALA A 97 -11.32 2.45 14.78
CA ALA A 97 -12.50 1.63 15.10
C ALA A 97 -12.61 0.40 14.17
N GLU A 98 -12.43 0.57 12.86
CA GLU A 98 -12.42 -0.54 11.91
C GLU A 98 -11.29 -1.53 12.18
N SER A 99 -10.10 -1.01 12.50
CA SER A 99 -8.95 -1.85 12.87
C SER A 99 -9.24 -2.65 14.13
N LEU A 100 -9.85 -2.05 15.15
CA LEU A 100 -10.28 -2.73 16.38
C LEU A 100 -11.33 -3.81 16.11
N ARG A 101 -12.32 -3.54 15.25
CA ARG A 101 -13.34 -4.53 14.86
C ARG A 101 -12.73 -5.75 14.15
N SER A 102 -11.70 -5.54 13.32
CA SER A 102 -11.01 -6.63 12.64
C SER A 102 -10.31 -7.62 13.59
N ILE A 103 -9.96 -7.15 14.80
CA ILE A 103 -9.37 -7.95 15.87
C ILE A 103 -10.38 -8.24 17.00
N SER A 104 -11.67 -8.16 16.69
CA SER A 104 -12.79 -8.48 17.59
C SER A 104 -12.89 -7.61 18.86
N LEU A 105 -12.26 -6.44 18.89
CA LEU A 105 -12.38 -5.46 19.98
C LEU A 105 -13.54 -4.49 19.73
N TYR A 106 -14.75 -5.05 19.60
CA TYR A 106 -15.96 -4.30 19.21
C TYR A 106 -16.33 -3.19 20.20
N GLN A 107 -16.22 -3.46 21.51
CA GLN A 107 -16.56 -2.49 22.56
C GLN A 107 -15.65 -1.26 22.52
N GLU A 108 -14.34 -1.45 22.31
CA GLU A 108 -13.39 -0.35 22.14
C GLU A 108 -13.69 0.46 20.87
N ALA A 109 -14.03 -0.22 19.78
CA ALA A 109 -14.39 0.43 18.53
C ALA A 109 -15.63 1.31 18.67
N ASP A 110 -16.69 0.81 19.32
CA ASP A 110 -17.93 1.55 19.50
C ASP A 110 -17.73 2.75 20.42
N ALA A 111 -16.97 2.58 21.52
CA ALA A 111 -16.61 3.68 22.41
C ALA A 111 -15.85 4.80 21.67
N LEU A 112 -14.98 4.43 20.73
CA LEU A 112 -14.24 5.40 19.93
C LEU A 112 -15.15 6.24 19.02
N ILE A 113 -16.14 5.60 18.40
CA ILE A 113 -17.13 6.29 17.54
C ILE A 113 -18.05 7.18 18.35
N GLU A 114 -18.49 6.75 19.54
CA GLU A 114 -19.27 7.61 20.44
C GLU A 114 -18.47 8.85 20.87
N LYS A 115 -17.19 8.69 21.20
CA LYS A 115 -16.30 9.81 21.49
C LYS A 115 -16.22 10.81 20.34
N LEU A 116 -16.16 10.34 19.09
CA LEU A 116 -16.18 11.23 17.92
C LEU A 116 -17.50 12.02 17.81
N LYS A 117 -18.65 11.38 18.02
CA LYS A 117 -19.97 12.05 17.98
C LYS A 117 -20.08 13.17 19.00
N THR A 118 -19.47 13.02 20.17
CA THR A 118 -19.43 14.09 21.17
C THR A 118 -18.50 15.26 20.77
N LYS A 119 -17.45 14.99 19.98
CA LYS A 119 -16.51 16.01 19.50
C LYS A 119 -17.09 16.84 18.36
N VAL A 120 -17.90 16.24 17.48
CA VAL A 120 -18.55 16.93 16.38
C VAL A 120 -19.93 17.40 16.86
N PRO A 121 -20.16 18.70 17.12
CA PRO A 121 -21.49 19.17 17.50
C PRO A 121 -22.46 18.81 16.38
N VAL A 122 -23.38 17.90 16.68
CA VAL A 122 -24.45 17.52 15.76
C VAL A 122 -25.25 18.79 15.50
N LYS A 123 -25.03 19.41 14.33
CA LYS A 123 -25.93 20.44 13.82
C LYS A 123 -27.28 19.76 13.61
N LYS A 124 -28.13 19.75 14.65
CA LYS A 124 -29.54 19.42 14.51
C LYS A 124 -30.09 20.39 13.48
N LYS A 125 -30.48 19.87 12.30
CA LYS A 125 -31.29 20.64 11.36
C LYS A 125 -32.58 20.99 12.11
N ALA A 126 -32.76 22.27 12.37
CA ALA A 126 -34.03 22.85 12.78
C ALA A 126 -35.01 22.77 11.60
#